data_AF-A0A2S1R9K8-F1
#
_entry.id   AF-A0A2S1R9K8-F1
#
_cell.length_a   1.000
_cell.length_b   1.000
_cell.length_c   1.000
_cell.angle_alpha   90.00
_cell.angle_beta   90.00
_cell.angle_gamma   90.00
#
_symmetry.space_group_name_H-M   'P 1'
#
loop_
_entity.id
_entity.type
_entity.pdbx_description
1 polymer ?
#
loop_
_entity_poly.entity_id
_entity_poly.type
_entity_poly.pdbx_seq_one_letter_code
_entity_poly.pdbx_strand_id
1 'polypeptide(L)' 'MSSRRLAVASVVTAALAVLLWWLSRDVVFVQPPVVDPPVEGSIERVRTDTRLLFAATVLAGLTMVLATLAMLRGSPRRGA' A
#
# COMPACT_ATOMS: atom_id res chain seq x y z
N MET A 1 12.23 22.08 8.19
CA MET A 1 10.89 21.58 7.80
C MET A 1 9.98 21.60 9.03
N SER A 2 8.86 22.33 8.98
CA SER A 2 7.87 22.39 10.07
C SER A 2 7.19 21.03 10.30
N SER A 3 6.87 20.68 11.56
CA SER A 3 6.15 19.45 11.92
C SER A 3 4.85 19.28 11.11
N ARG A 4 4.14 20.39 10.84
CA ARG A 4 2.93 20.39 10.00
C ARG A 4 3.20 19.87 8.58
N ARG A 5 4.36 20.19 7.99
CA ARG A 5 4.73 19.69 6.65
C ARG A 5 5.02 18.20 6.66
N LEU A 6 5.61 17.68 7.74
CA LEU A 6 5.86 16.23 7.89
C LEU A 6 4.56 15.44 8.06
N ALA A 7 3.62 15.95 8.86
CA ALA A 7 2.30 15.34 9.03
C ALA A 7 1.50 15.33 7.72
N VAL A 8 1.53 16.43 6.96
CA VAL A 8 0.89 16.46 5.62
C VAL A 8 1.56 15.46 4.68
N ALA A 9 2.90 15.43 4.66
CA ALA A 9 3.63 14.49 3.81
C ALA A 9 3.31 13.03 4.16
N SER A 10 3.20 12.67 5.45
CA SER A 10 2.86 11.30 5.85
C SER A 10 1.45 10.90 5.40
N VAL A 11 0.47 11.80 5.47
CA VAL A 11 -0.89 11.52 4.98
C VAL A 11 -0.89 11.29 3.47
N VAL A 12 -0.16 12.13 2.72
CA VAL A 12 -0.07 11.98 1.26
C VAL A 12 0.60 10.65 0.88
N THR A 13 1.70 10.29 1.54
CA THR A 13 2.38 9.01 1.27
C THR A 13 1.52 7.81 1.67
N ALA A 14 0.73 7.90 2.74
CA ALA A 14 -0.23 6.86 3.12
C ALA A 14 -1.28 6.65 2.03
N ALA A 15 -1.89 7.75 1.56
CA ALA A 15 -2.90 7.69 0.52
C ALA A 15 -2.35 7.07 -0.77
N LEU A 16 -1.14 7.48 -1.18
CA LEU A 16 -0.46 6.90 -2.34
C LEU A 16 -0.13 5.41 -2.14
N ALA A 17 0.31 5.01 -0.95
CA ALA A 17 0.58 3.59 -0.65
C ALA A 17 -0.69 2.74 -0.82
N VAL A 18 -1.83 3.20 -0.30
CA VAL A 18 -3.12 2.51 -0.42
C VAL A 18 -3.58 2.45 -1.89
N LEU A 19 -3.44 3.55 -2.63
CA LEU A 19 -3.79 3.60 -4.05
C LEU A 19 -2.95 2.62 -4.88
N LEU A 20 -1.64 2.59 -4.67
CA LEU A 20 -0.76 1.67 -5.40
C LEU A 20 -1.00 0.21 -5.01
N TRP A 21 -1.29 -0.07 -3.74
CA TRP A 21 -1.68 -1.41 -3.31
C TRP A 21 -2.99 -1.86 -3.97
N TRP A 22 -3.97 -0.96 -4.07
CA TRP A 22 -5.22 -1.24 -4.77
C TRP A 22 -4.96 -1.52 -6.26
N LEU A 23 -4.23 -0.63 -6.93
CA LEU A 23 -3.88 -0.78 -8.36
C LEU A 23 -2.98 -1.98 -8.65
N SER A 24 -2.25 -2.48 -7.66
CA SER A 24 -1.45 -3.69 -7.82
C SER A 24 -2.29 -4.95 -8.02
N ARG A 25 -3.59 -4.90 -7.73
CA ARG A 25 -4.51 -6.04 -7.81
C ARG A 25 -5.36 -5.90 -9.06
N ASP A 26 -5.19 -6.85 -9.97
CA ASP A 26 -6.04 -6.98 -11.14
C ASP A 26 -6.82 -8.29 -11.06
N VAL A 27 -8.07 -8.26 -11.50
CA VAL A 27 -8.95 -9.44 -11.51
C VAL A 27 -9.01 -9.97 -12.92
N VAL A 28 -8.49 -11.18 -13.11
CA VAL A 28 -8.40 -11.81 -14.43
C VAL A 28 -9.22 -13.10 -14.43
N PHE A 29 -10.04 -13.27 -15.46
CA PHE A 29 -10.74 -14.52 -15.71
C PHE A 29 -9.83 -15.44 -16.52
N VAL A 30 -9.52 -16.60 -15.96
CA VAL A 30 -8.69 -17.63 -16.61
C VAL A 30 -9.44 -18.95 -16.68
N GLN A 31 -9.12 -19.73 -17.71
CA GLN A 31 -9.64 -21.08 -17.82
C GLN A 31 -9.14 -21.93 -16.64
N PRO A 32 -10.00 -22.82 -16.11
CA PRO A 32 -9.60 -23.79 -15.10
C PRO A 32 -8.39 -24.59 -15.57
N PRO A 33 -7.45 -24.96 -14.67
CA PRO A 33 -6.43 -25.92 -15.03
C PRO A 33 -7.09 -27.21 -15.51
N VAL A 34 -6.53 -27.82 -16.56
CA VAL A 34 -7.04 -29.10 -17.09
C VAL A 34 -6.78 -30.18 -16.04
N VAL A 35 -7.81 -30.43 -15.22
CA VAL A 35 -7.92 -31.57 -14.30
C VAL A 35 -8.88 -32.54 -14.95
N ASP A 36 -8.66 -33.84 -14.82
CA ASP A 36 -9.59 -34.86 -15.33
C ASP A 36 -10.46 -35.37 -14.15
N PRO A 37 -11.78 -35.16 -14.15
CA PRO A 37 -12.62 -34.62 -15.22
C PRO A 37 -12.53 -33.08 -15.37
N PRO A 38 -12.63 -32.54 -16.60
CA PRO A 38 -12.51 -31.12 -16.87
C PRO A 38 -13.62 -30.34 -16.16
N VAL A 39 -13.24 -29.35 -15.37
CA VAL A 39 -14.18 -28.41 -14.76
C VAL A 39 -14.59 -27.40 -15.82
N GLU A 40 -15.86 -27.38 -16.20
CA GLU A 40 -16.41 -26.36 -17.10
C GLU A 40 -16.54 -25.01 -16.35
N GLY A 41 -16.17 -23.91 -17.02
CA GLY A 41 -16.37 -22.55 -16.51
C GLY A 41 -15.13 -21.65 -16.59
N SER A 42 -15.18 -20.53 -15.88
CA SER A 42 -14.07 -19.58 -15.73
C SER A 42 -13.76 -19.38 -14.24
N ILE A 43 -12.48 -19.35 -13.87
CA ILE A 43 -12.06 -19.05 -12.50
C ILE A 43 -11.63 -17.59 -12.44
N GLU A 44 -12.17 -16.86 -11.46
CA GLU A 44 -11.71 -15.53 -11.11
C GLU A 44 -10.37 -15.65 -10.35
N ARG A 45 -9.32 -15.05 -10.89
CA ARG A 45 -7.99 -15.05 -10.26
C ARG A 45 -7.48 -13.64 -10.09
N VAL A 46 -7.08 -13.30 -8.86
CA VAL A 46 -6.39 -12.05 -8.59
C VAL A 46 -4.94 -12.18 -9.05
N ARG A 47 -4.57 -11.38 -10.05
CA ARG A 47 -3.19 -11.21 -10.50
C ARG A 47 -2.60 -9.98 -9.82
N THR A 48 -1.46 -10.15 -9.18
CA THR A 48 -0.78 -9.06 -8.49
C THR A 48 0.41 -8.55 -9.30
N ASP A 49 0.47 -7.25 -9.59
CA ASP A 49 1.67 -6.61 -10.12
C ASP A 49 2.66 -6.33 -8.99
N THR A 50 3.75 -7.11 -8.96
CA THR A 50 4.79 -7.02 -7.92
C THR A 50 5.47 -5.66 -7.88
N ARG A 51 5.58 -4.93 -9.01
CA ARG A 51 6.23 -3.61 -9.03
C ARG A 51 5.38 -2.57 -8.30
N LEU A 52 4.08 -2.56 -8.56
CA LEU A 52 3.13 -1.67 -7.88
C LEU A 52 3.03 -2.02 -6.39
N LEU A 53 2.97 -3.31 -6.05
CA LEU A 53 2.94 -3.75 -4.66
C LEU A 53 4.23 -3.37 -3.91
N PHE A 54 5.39 -3.51 -4.55
CA PHE A 54 6.66 -3.10 -3.97
C PHE A 54 6.71 -1.60 -3.71
N ALA A 55 6.31 -0.78 -4.70
CA ALA A 55 6.23 0.67 -4.54
C ALA A 55 5.25 1.09 -3.42
N ALA A 56 4.09 0.44 -3.34
CA ALA A 56 3.13 0.63 -2.26
C ALA A 56 3.75 0.33 -0.88
N THR A 57 4.51 -0.77 -0.78
CA THR A 57 5.16 -1.19 0.47
C THR A 57 6.23 -0.20 0.91
N VAL A 58 7.06 0.29 -0.02
CA VAL A 58 8.08 1.31 0.26
C VAL A 58 7.43 2.60 0.76
N LEU A 59 6.33 3.05 0.12
CA LEU A 59 5.60 4.24 0.55
C LEU A 59 4.94 4.07 1.92
N ALA A 60 4.43 2.88 2.24
CA ALA A 60 3.92 2.58 3.57
C ALA A 60 5.02 2.70 4.64
N GLY A 61 6.22 2.17 4.37
CA GLY A 61 7.39 2.34 5.24
C GLY A 61 7.80 3.80 5.42
N LEU A 62 7.88 4.56 4.32
CA LEU A 62 8.19 5.99 4.36
C LEU A 62 7.15 6.78 5.18
N THR A 63 5.88 6.40 5.07
CA THR A 63 4.80 7.00 5.84
C THR A 63 5.01 6.83 7.34
N MET A 64 5.37 5.63 7.80
CA MET A 64 5.67 5.38 9.21
C MET A 64 6.80 6.28 9.70
N VAL A 65 7.89 6.40 8.93
CA VAL A 65 9.02 7.26 9.29
C VAL A 65 8.59 8.72 9.40
N LEU A 66 7.88 9.24 8.40
CA LEU A 66 7.42 10.64 8.39
C LEU A 66 6.44 10.94 9.53
N ALA A 67 5.48 10.03 9.77
CA ALA A 67 4.52 10.15 10.86
C ALA A 67 5.22 10.15 12.23
N THR A 68 6.19 9.25 12.42
CA THR A 68 6.99 9.18 13.65
C THR A 68 7.77 10.48 13.88
N LEU A 69 8.44 10.99 12.84
CA LEU A 69 9.15 12.27 12.91
C LEU A 69 8.22 13.46 13.18
N ALA A 70 7.02 13.46 12.60
CA ALA A 70 6.01 14.48 12.84
C ALA A 70 5.56 14.47 14.31
N MET A 71 5.31 13.29 14.88
CA MET A 71 4.96 13.10 16.29
C MET A 71 6.08 13.58 17.22
N LEU A 72 7.33 13.15 16.98
CA LEU A 72 8.48 13.54 17.81
C LEU A 72 8.73 15.05 17.79
N ARG A 73 8.55 15.71 16.64
CA ARG A 73 8.74 17.17 16.51
C ARG A 73 7.53 18.00 16.91
N GLY A 74 6.34 17.40 16.89
CA GLY A 74 5.09 18.03 17.31
C GLY A 74 4.84 17.91 18.82
N SER A 75 5.55 17.00 19.49
CA SER A 75 5.50 16.88 20.94
C SER A 75 6.03 18.17 21.58
N PRO A 76 5.18 18.96 22.26
CA PRO A 76 5.68 20.04 23.07
C PRO A 76 6.59 19.42 24.13
N ARG A 77 7.76 20.01 24.41
CA ARG A 77 8.46 19.79 25.67
C ARG A 77 7.49 20.12 26.82
N ARG A 78 6.69 19.15 27.25
CA ARG A 78 5.93 19.13 28.49
C ARG A 78 6.61 18.08 29.36
N GLY A 79 7.62 18.51 30.10
CA GLY A 79 8.32 17.65 31.06
C GLY A 79 9.81 17.92 31.12
N ALA A 80 10.17 19.07 31.72
CA ALA A 80 11.30 19.31 32.62
C ALA A 80 11.51 20.83 32.75
#